data_AF-C9JD54-F1
#
_entry.id   AF-C9JD54-F1
#
_cell.length_a   1.000
_cell.length_b   1.000
_cell.length_c   1.000
_cell.angle_alpha   90.00
_cell.angle_beta   90.00
_cell.angle_gamma   90.00
#
_symmetry.space_group_name_H-M   'P 1'
#
loop_
_entity.id
_entity.type
_entity.pdbx_description
1 polymer ?
#
loop_
_entity_poly.entity_id
_entity_poly.type
_entity_poly.pdbx_seq_one_letter_code
_entity_poly.pdbx_strand_id
1 'polypeptide(L)' 'MRMCTPIRGLLMALAVMFGTAMAFAPIPRITWEHREVHLVQFHEPDIYNYSALLLSEDK' A
#
# COMPACT_ATOMS: atom_id res chain seq x y z
N MET A 1 4.79 1.49 37.65
CA MET A 1 4.65 0.51 36.53
C MET A 1 3.17 0.23 36.20
N ARG A 2 2.37 1.25 35.83
CA ARG A 2 0.93 1.10 35.48
C ARG A 2 0.58 1.45 34.02
N MET A 3 1.55 1.97 33.24
CA MET A 3 1.35 2.37 31.83
C MET A 3 1.50 1.21 30.84
N CYS A 4 2.10 0.08 31.25
CA CYS A 4 2.41 -1.02 30.32
C CYS A 4 1.18 -1.87 29.93
N THR A 5 0.16 -1.93 30.78
CA THR A 5 -1.07 -2.70 30.55
C THR A 5 -1.95 -2.13 29.43
N PRO A 6 -2.27 -0.82 29.37
CA PRO A 6 -3.07 -0.27 28.28
C PRO A 6 -2.35 -0.32 26.93
N ILE A 7 -1.04 -0.07 26.92
CA ILE A 7 -0.22 -0.15 25.69
C ILE A 7 -0.17 -1.59 25.17
N ARG A 8 0.02 -2.58 26.04
CA ARG A 8 -0.01 -4.00 25.66
C ARG A 8 -1.37 -4.42 25.11
N GLY A 9 -2.46 -3.97 25.72
CA GLY A 9 -3.82 -4.24 25.23
C GLY A 9 -4.05 -3.64 23.84
N LEU A 10 -3.62 -2.39 23.64
CA LEU A 10 -3.70 -1.71 22.34
C LEU A 10 -2.90 -2.44 21.26
N LEU A 11 -1.65 -2.83 21.56
CA LEU A 11 -0.81 -3.56 20.62
C LEU A 11 -1.41 -4.92 20.23
N MET A 12 -2.00 -5.63 21.19
CA MET A 12 -2.70 -6.90 20.91
C MET A 12 -3.94 -6.67 20.04
N ALA A 13 -4.73 -5.63 20.31
CA ALA A 13 -5.89 -5.30 19.49
C ALA A 13 -5.50 -4.94 18.04
N LEU A 14 -4.42 -4.17 17.87
CA LEU A 14 -3.86 -3.85 16.55
C LEU A 14 -3.36 -5.12 15.84
N ALA A 15 -2.63 -6.00 16.53
CA ALA A 15 -2.15 -7.25 15.96
C ALA A 15 -3.30 -8.16 15.48
N VAL A 16 -4.37 -8.29 16.28
CA VAL A 16 -5.57 -9.05 15.90
C VAL A 16 -6.27 -8.40 14.71
N MET A 17 -6.43 -7.07 14.71
CA MET A 17 -7.09 -6.35 13.63
C MET A 17 -6.33 -6.51 12.30
N PHE A 18 -5.01 -6.32 12.31
CA PHE A 18 -4.18 -6.51 11.12
C PHE A 18 -4.14 -7.97 10.66
N GLY A 19 -4.00 -8.93 11.58
CA GLY A 19 -4.03 -10.36 11.25
C GLY A 19 -5.36 -10.76 10.59
N THR A 20 -6.47 -10.22 11.10
CA THR A 20 -7.82 -10.46 10.55
C THR A 20 -7.99 -9.78 9.20
N ALA A 21 -7.57 -8.52 9.06
CA ALA A 21 -7.64 -7.80 7.79
C ALA A 21 -6.83 -8.51 6.69
N MET A 22 -5.64 -9.05 7.02
CA MET A 22 -4.81 -9.78 6.06
C MET A 22 -5.34 -11.19 5.75
N ALA A 23 -5.93 -11.88 6.72
CA ALA A 23 -6.46 -13.24 6.52
C ALA A 23 -7.81 -13.27 5.77
N PHE A 24 -8.63 -12.23 5.90
CA PHE A 24 -9.97 -12.17 5.32
C PHE A 24 -10.14 -11.10 4.23
N ALA A 25 -9.09 -10.34 3.91
CA ALA A 25 -9.10 -9.57 2.68
C ALA A 25 -9.30 -10.55 1.50
N PRO A 26 -10.24 -10.26 0.58
CA PRO A 26 -10.35 -11.07 -0.61
C PRO A 26 -9.02 -11.00 -1.36
N ILE A 27 -8.55 -12.16 -1.82
CA ILE A 27 -7.46 -12.18 -2.80
C ILE A 27 -7.90 -11.40 -4.05
N PRO A 28 -6.98 -10.71 -4.75
CA PRO A 28 -7.31 -10.09 -6.03
C PRO A 28 -7.97 -11.13 -6.94
N ARG A 29 -9.22 -10.90 -7.33
CA ARG A 29 -9.98 -11.82 -8.20
C ARG A 29 -9.25 -12.07 -9.52
N ILE A 30 -8.52 -11.07 -9.99
CA ILE A 30 -7.69 -11.12 -11.18
C ILE A 30 -6.38 -10.41 -10.85
N THR A 31 -5.26 -11.04 -11.19
CA THR A 31 -3.92 -10.45 -11.16
C THR A 31 -3.42 -10.40 -12.58
N TRP A 32 -3.06 -9.22 -13.07
CA TRP A 32 -2.54 -9.02 -14.41
C TRP A 32 -1.03 -8.91 -14.39
N GLU A 33 -0.37 -9.72 -15.19
CA GLU A 33 1.07 -9.56 -15.44
C GLU A 33 1.32 -8.31 -16.29
N HIS A 34 2.50 -7.71 -16.16
CA HIS A 34 2.86 -6.49 -16.89
C HIS A 34 2.72 -6.61 -18.42
N ARG A 35 2.88 -7.82 -18.94
CA ARG A 35 2.74 -8.15 -20.37
C ARG A 35 1.29 -8.32 -20.85
N GLU A 36 0.35 -8.51 -19.93
CA GLU A 36 -1.05 -8.83 -20.26
C GLU A 36 -1.90 -7.58 -20.49
N VAL A 37 -1.39 -6.42 -20.07
CA VAL A 37 -2.08 -5.13 -20.15
C VAL A 37 -1.20 -4.08 -20.80
N HIS A 38 -1.82 -3.12 -21.49
CA HIS A 38 -1.09 -2.03 -22.12
C HIS A 38 -0.78 -0.92 -21.11
N LEU A 39 0.46 -0.86 -20.63
CA LEU A 39 0.95 0.15 -19.69
C LEU A 39 2.01 1.04 -20.34
N VAL A 40 1.72 2.35 -20.42
CA VAL A 40 2.70 3.36 -20.85
C VAL A 40 3.69 3.61 -19.72
N GLN A 41 4.98 3.61 -20.03
CA GLN A 41 6.07 3.86 -19.08
C GLN A 41 6.85 5.10 -19.51
N PHE A 42 7.29 5.88 -18.52
CA PHE A 42 8.14 7.04 -18.71
C PHE A 42 9.28 7.00 -17.69
N HIS A 43 10.51 7.20 -18.15
CA HIS A 43 11.71 7.32 -17.32
C HIS A 43 12.76 8.13 -18.09
N GLU A 44 13.39 9.05 -17.40
CA GLU A 44 14.54 9.83 -17.85
C GLU A 44 15.82 9.15 -17.30
N PRO A 45 16.79 8.79 -18.16
CA PRO A 45 18.03 8.16 -17.70
C PRO A 45 18.72 8.96 -16.59
N ASP A 46 19.30 8.24 -15.62
CA ASP A 46 20.00 8.80 -14.46
C ASP A 46 19.15 9.65 -13.48
N ILE A 47 17.85 9.83 -13.76
CA ILE A 47 16.90 10.49 -12.87
C ILE A 47 16.04 9.45 -12.15
N TYR A 48 16.00 9.55 -10.83
CA TYR A 48 15.24 8.67 -9.95
C TYR A 48 14.33 9.47 -9.03
N ASN A 49 13.35 8.81 -8.41
CA ASN A 49 12.39 9.40 -7.46
C ASN A 49 11.34 10.34 -8.09
N TYR A 50 10.49 9.79 -8.97
CA TYR A 50 9.30 10.47 -9.51
C TYR A 50 8.16 10.56 -8.47
N SER A 51 8.40 11.22 -7.33
CA SER A 51 7.46 11.27 -6.19
C SER A 51 6.43 12.40 -6.27
N ALA A 52 6.67 13.42 -7.10
CA ALA A 52 5.78 14.55 -7.29
C ALA A 52 5.10 14.45 -8.66
N LEU A 53 3.76 14.40 -8.65
CA LEU A 53 2.93 14.37 -9.85
C LEU A 53 1.99 15.58 -9.80
N LEU A 54 2.09 16.45 -10.80
CA LEU A 54 1.22 17.62 -10.95
C LEU A 54 0.72 17.65 -12.38
N LEU A 55 -0.58 17.43 -12.53
CA LEU A 55 -1.27 17.56 -13.81
C LEU A 55 -1.68 19.02 -14.00
N SER A 56 -1.53 19.54 -15.20
CA SER A 56 -1.99 20.86 -15.58
C SER A 56 -3.50 20.85 -15.84
N GLU A 57 -4.15 22.02 -15.70
CA GLU A 57 -5.62 22.14 -15.85
C GLU A 57 -6.09 22.19 -17.31
N ASP A 58 -5.17 22.25 -18.27
CA ASP A 58 -5.46 22.27 -19.70
C ASP A 58 -6.02 20.94 -20.22
N LYS A 59 -6.68 21.03 -21.37
CA LYS A 59 -7.59 20.03 -21.97
C LYS A 59 -6.93 18.73 -22.38
#